data_AF-A0A7W6EIU4-F1
#
_entry.id   AF-A0A7W6EIU4-F1
#
_cell.length_a   1.000
_cell.length_b   1.000
_cell.length_c   1.000
_cell.angle_alpha   90.00
_cell.angle_beta   90.00
_cell.angle_gamma   90.00
#
_symmetry.space_group_name_H-M   'P 1'
#
loop_
_entity.id
_entity.type
_entity.pdbx_description
1 polymer ?
#
loop_
_entity_poly.entity_id
_entity_poly.type
_entity_poly.pdbx_seq_one_letter_code
_entity_poly.pdbx_strand_id
1 'polypeptide(L)'
;MTIPTHCGMPPLHLNIEGLRSHAMLVSIFISEPDVSVEKRKWRSWLVHCLVKTARHYNDARLLILAQISEGQRSTAEMAKGRLLPVFDFAFAMEDCITSLEKAIACIRALSKKGEMPSAFVLALDNERQSLNDFRRQQEHMHSQIAAGQTGDGPILVTLSDDGDSMKLRSLTMSFVALFTLIDAIYRDVASLFPAHDIQSPPSPGGVPQISMSMTIEVVQGESKLPDIPS
;
A
#
# COMPACT_ATOMS: atom_id res chain seq x y z
N MET A 1 3.21 -27.17 5.00
CA MET A 1 2.40 -25.94 5.15
C MET A 1 1.40 -26.24 6.24
N THR A 2 1.54 -25.59 7.39
CA THR A 2 0.70 -25.78 8.57
C THR A 2 -0.53 -24.88 8.44
N ILE A 3 -1.72 -25.37 8.84
CA ILE A 3 -2.93 -24.54 8.83
C ILE A 3 -2.76 -23.49 9.95
N PRO A 4 -2.82 -22.18 9.64
CA PRO A 4 -2.68 -21.15 10.65
C PRO A 4 -3.85 -21.23 11.65
N THR A 5 -3.54 -21.06 12.93
CA THR A 5 -4.53 -20.97 14.01
C THR A 5 -4.71 -19.54 14.52
N HIS A 6 -3.79 -18.64 14.17
CA HIS A 6 -3.86 -17.21 14.45
C HIS A 6 -3.29 -16.39 13.30
N CYS A 7 -3.58 -15.09 13.34
CA CYS A 7 -3.11 -14.13 12.35
C CYS A 7 -2.20 -13.10 13.03
N GLY A 8 -0.89 -13.26 12.86
CA GLY A 8 0.11 -12.32 13.37
C GLY A 8 0.27 -11.05 12.53
N MET A 9 -0.46 -10.89 11.43
CA MET A 9 -0.43 -9.69 10.59
C MET A 9 -1.18 -8.52 11.25
N PRO A 10 -0.49 -7.43 11.64
CA PRO A 10 -1.16 -6.25 12.17
C PRO A 10 -2.15 -5.65 11.16
N PRO A 11 -3.31 -5.13 11.59
CA PRO A 11 -4.19 -4.42 10.68
C PRO A 11 -3.57 -3.07 10.25
N LEU A 12 -3.73 -2.69 8.99
CA LEU A 12 -3.32 -1.37 8.49
C LEU A 12 -4.34 -0.31 8.93
N HIS A 13 -4.12 0.31 10.08
CA HIS A 13 -4.92 1.47 10.55
C HIS A 13 -4.35 2.80 10.05
N LEU A 14 -4.02 2.87 8.76
CA LEU A 14 -3.43 4.04 8.10
C LEU A 14 -4.43 4.64 7.12
N ASN A 15 -4.57 5.96 7.06
CA ASN A 15 -5.48 6.62 6.12
C ASN A 15 -4.89 6.74 4.70
N ILE A 16 -4.48 5.60 4.13
CA ILE A 16 -3.90 5.50 2.78
C ILE A 16 -4.95 5.86 1.71
N GLU A 17 -6.22 5.53 1.96
CA GLU A 17 -7.32 5.86 1.04
C GLU A 17 -7.69 7.35 1.06
N GLY A 18 -7.63 7.99 2.23
CA GLY A 18 -7.70 9.44 2.34
C GLY A 18 -6.56 10.13 1.61
N LEU A 19 -5.32 9.64 1.79
CA LEU A 19 -4.15 10.14 1.07
C LEU A 19 -4.29 9.98 -0.44
N ARG A 20 -4.78 8.82 -0.91
CA ARG A 20 -5.06 8.59 -2.34
C ARG A 20 -6.07 9.60 -2.89
N SER A 21 -7.17 9.77 -2.17
CA SER A 21 -8.24 10.69 -2.58
C SER A 21 -7.72 12.13 -2.63
N HIS A 22 -6.98 12.55 -1.60
CA HIS A 22 -6.34 13.86 -1.54
C HIS A 22 -5.35 14.06 -2.71
N ALA A 23 -4.44 13.12 -2.93
CA ALA A 23 -3.45 13.21 -4.00
C ALA A 23 -4.09 13.29 -5.40
N MET A 24 -5.17 12.55 -5.63
CA MET A 24 -5.94 12.62 -6.89
C MET A 24 -6.63 13.97 -7.05
N LEU A 25 -7.30 14.46 -5.99
CA LEU A 25 -7.98 15.77 -6.01
C LEU A 25 -7.02 16.91 -6.27
N VAL A 26 -5.88 16.93 -5.57
CA VAL A 26 -4.82 17.93 -5.78
C VAL A 26 -4.35 17.89 -7.23
N SER A 27 -4.07 16.69 -7.76
CA SER A 27 -3.56 16.54 -9.13
C SER A 27 -4.54 16.98 -10.23
N ILE A 28 -5.85 16.91 -9.99
CA ILE A 28 -6.88 17.24 -10.98
C ILE A 28 -7.33 18.70 -10.88
N PHE A 29 -7.55 19.20 -9.65
CA PHE A 29 -8.24 20.47 -9.42
C PHE A 29 -7.32 21.58 -8.92
N ILE A 30 -6.13 21.25 -8.40
CA ILE A 30 -5.23 22.23 -7.81
C ILE A 30 -3.95 22.31 -8.65
N SER A 31 -3.81 23.40 -9.40
CA SER A 31 -2.51 23.73 -9.99
C SER A 31 -1.56 24.15 -8.88
N GLU A 32 -0.64 23.28 -8.48
CA GLU A 32 0.49 23.63 -7.61
C GLU A 32 1.63 24.21 -8.47
N PRO A 33 1.79 25.55 -8.55
CA PRO A 33 2.79 26.18 -9.42
C PRO A 33 4.23 25.83 -9.03
N ASP A 34 4.47 25.57 -7.73
CA ASP A 34 5.79 25.25 -7.19
C ASP A 34 6.19 23.77 -7.35
N VAL A 35 5.32 22.95 -7.94
CA VAL A 35 5.57 21.52 -8.15
C VAL A 35 5.82 21.27 -9.62
N SER A 36 7.04 20.82 -9.94
CA SER A 36 7.40 20.47 -11.31
C SER A 36 6.52 19.34 -11.88
N VAL A 37 6.35 19.32 -13.20
CA VAL A 37 5.61 18.23 -13.90
C VAL A 37 6.19 16.86 -13.54
N GLU A 38 7.51 16.78 -13.42
CA GLU A 38 8.19 15.54 -13.07
C GLU A 38 7.89 15.12 -11.63
N LYS A 39 7.94 16.06 -10.67
CA LYS A 39 7.59 15.79 -9.28
C LYS A 39 6.15 15.31 -9.11
N ARG A 40 5.21 15.81 -9.91
CA ARG A 40 3.82 15.31 -9.94
C ARG A 40 3.73 13.84 -10.34
N LYS A 41 4.47 13.41 -11.37
CA LYS A 41 4.50 11.99 -11.76
C LYS A 41 5.00 11.11 -10.63
N TRP A 42 6.06 11.54 -9.94
CA TRP A 42 6.63 10.83 -8.81
C TRP A 42 5.65 10.72 -7.63
N ARG A 43 4.95 11.82 -7.29
CA ARG A 43 3.87 11.82 -6.29
C ARG A 43 2.77 10.80 -6.63
N SER A 44 2.25 10.83 -7.85
CA SER A 44 1.20 9.89 -8.30
C SER A 44 1.67 8.45 -8.30
N TRP A 45 2.90 8.19 -8.73
CA TRP A 45 3.49 6.84 -8.73
C TRP A 45 3.68 6.30 -7.30
N LEU A 46 4.19 7.11 -6.38
CA LEU A 46 4.35 6.72 -4.97
C LEU A 46 3.02 6.39 -4.31
N VAL A 47 2.00 7.23 -4.50
CA VAL A 47 0.65 6.98 -3.99
C VAL A 47 0.07 5.70 -4.60
N HIS A 48 0.26 5.48 -5.91
CA HIS A 48 -0.15 4.23 -6.56
C HIS A 48 0.50 2.99 -5.94
N CYS A 49 1.83 3.00 -5.76
CA CYS A 49 2.56 1.88 -5.15
C CYS A 49 2.11 1.63 -3.71
N LEU A 50 1.91 2.69 -2.91
CA LEU A 50 1.45 2.58 -1.53
C LEU A 50 0.04 1.98 -1.44
N VAL A 51 -0.88 2.45 -2.27
CA VAL A 51 -2.25 1.92 -2.33
C VAL A 51 -2.25 0.46 -2.77
N LYS A 52 -1.47 0.12 -3.80
CA LYS A 52 -1.35 -1.26 -4.29
C LYS A 52 -0.79 -2.17 -3.18
N THR A 53 0.26 -1.73 -2.49
CA THR A 53 0.83 -2.42 -1.33
C THR A 53 -0.22 -2.66 -0.25
N ALA A 54 -0.96 -1.62 0.15
CA ALA A 54 -1.95 -1.70 1.22
C ALA A 54 -3.10 -2.67 0.88
N ARG A 55 -3.55 -2.69 -0.38
CA ARG A 55 -4.57 -3.64 -0.85
C ARG A 55 -4.09 -5.07 -0.71
N HIS A 56 -2.94 -5.39 -1.29
CA HIS A 56 -2.41 -6.75 -1.25
C HIS A 56 -2.02 -7.21 0.16
N TYR A 57 -1.54 -6.31 1.01
CA TYR A 57 -1.33 -6.60 2.42
C TYR A 57 -2.62 -6.98 3.14
N ASN A 58 -3.70 -6.20 2.92
CA ASN A 58 -5.00 -6.48 3.51
C ASN A 58 -5.62 -7.75 2.94
N ASP A 59 -5.51 -8.00 1.63
CA ASP A 59 -5.97 -9.22 0.99
C ASP A 59 -5.25 -10.45 1.57
N ALA A 60 -3.93 -10.40 1.71
CA ALA A 60 -3.14 -11.46 2.34
C ALA A 60 -3.60 -11.72 3.78
N ARG A 61 -3.81 -10.67 4.57
CA ARG A 61 -4.33 -10.77 5.94
C ARG A 61 -5.72 -11.42 5.97
N LEU A 62 -6.62 -11.02 5.07
CA LEU A 62 -7.96 -11.61 4.95
C LEU A 62 -7.90 -13.09 4.58
N LEU A 63 -6.96 -13.50 3.73
CA LEU A 63 -6.77 -14.91 3.38
C LEU A 63 -6.29 -15.75 4.57
N ILE A 64 -5.43 -15.22 5.44
CA ILE A 64 -5.07 -15.89 6.70
C ILE A 64 -6.31 -16.07 7.58
N LEU A 65 -7.08 -15.00 7.79
CA LEU A 65 -8.30 -15.04 8.61
C LEU A 65 -9.35 -15.99 8.05
N ALA A 66 -9.53 -16.00 6.72
CA ALA A 66 -10.41 -16.94 6.04
C ALA A 66 -9.95 -18.38 6.22
N GLN A 67 -8.64 -18.66 6.18
CA GLN A 67 -8.10 -19.98 6.41
C GLN A 67 -8.30 -20.45 7.86
N ILE A 68 -8.16 -19.56 8.85
CA ILE A 68 -8.45 -19.85 10.26
C ILE A 68 -9.94 -20.18 10.43
N SER A 69 -10.82 -19.36 9.84
CA SER A 69 -12.26 -19.59 9.88
C SER A 69 -12.66 -20.91 9.21
N GLU A 70 -12.01 -21.28 8.09
CA GLU A 70 -12.22 -22.56 7.43
C GLU A 70 -11.85 -23.73 8.34
N GLY A 71 -10.77 -23.60 9.12
CA GLY A 71 -10.35 -24.60 10.11
C GLY A 71 -11.36 -24.84 11.23
N GLN A 72 -12.29 -23.91 11.44
CA GLN A 72 -13.35 -23.97 12.46
C GLN A 72 -14.68 -24.49 11.91
N ARG A 73 -14.79 -24.74 10.59
CA ARG A 73 -16.04 -25.25 9.98
C ARG A 73 -16.41 -26.62 10.51
N SER A 74 -17.71 -26.89 10.57
CA SER A 74 -18.22 -28.19 11.00
C SER A 74 -17.92 -29.28 9.97
N THR A 75 -17.88 -30.54 10.41
CA THR A 75 -17.72 -31.70 9.53
C THR A 75 -18.78 -31.75 8.43
N ALA A 76 -20.03 -31.36 8.74
CA ALA A 76 -21.14 -31.32 7.78
C ALA A 76 -20.92 -30.28 6.68
N GLU A 77 -20.30 -29.14 7.00
CA GLU A 77 -19.94 -28.13 6.02
C GLU A 77 -18.73 -28.55 5.21
N MET A 78 -17.72 -29.17 5.83
CA MET A 78 -16.54 -29.68 5.12
C MET A 78 -16.87 -30.80 4.13
N ALA A 79 -17.95 -31.56 4.37
CA ALA A 79 -18.45 -32.57 3.43
C ALA A 79 -18.89 -31.96 2.09
N LYS A 80 -19.17 -30.65 2.03
CA LYS A 80 -19.47 -29.90 0.80
C LYS A 80 -18.22 -29.42 0.05
N GLY A 81 -17.04 -29.81 0.51
CA GLY A 81 -15.75 -29.35 -0.02
C GLY A 81 -15.06 -28.34 0.91
N ARG A 82 -13.74 -28.29 0.78
CA ARG A 82 -12.87 -27.40 1.56
C ARG A 82 -12.42 -26.24 0.70
N LEU A 83 -12.39 -25.06 1.31
CA LEU A 83 -11.72 -23.90 0.72
C LEU A 83 -10.27 -23.89 1.21
N LEU A 84 -9.33 -23.49 0.34
CA LEU A 84 -7.92 -23.37 0.71
C LEU A 84 -7.41 -21.94 0.41
N PRO A 85 -7.92 -20.91 1.11
CA PRO A 85 -7.49 -19.52 0.92
C PRO A 85 -5.97 -19.31 1.05
N VAL A 86 -5.29 -20.18 1.81
CA VAL A 86 -3.82 -20.12 1.97
C VAL A 86 -3.05 -20.26 0.66
N PHE A 87 -3.63 -20.84 -0.39
CA PHE A 87 -2.96 -20.90 -1.69
C PHE A 87 -2.91 -19.55 -2.40
N ASP A 88 -3.88 -18.68 -2.15
CA ASP A 88 -3.89 -17.34 -2.72
C ASP A 88 -3.03 -16.35 -1.92
N PHE A 89 -2.62 -16.72 -0.70
CA PHE A 89 -1.77 -15.90 0.17
C PHE A 89 -0.45 -15.55 -0.50
N ALA A 90 0.16 -16.53 -1.19
CA ALA A 90 1.43 -16.32 -1.90
C ALA A 90 1.30 -15.22 -2.96
N PHE A 91 0.24 -15.26 -3.78
CA PHE A 91 -0.01 -14.26 -4.81
C PHE A 91 -0.18 -12.86 -4.22
N ALA A 92 -1.03 -12.73 -3.20
CA ALA A 92 -1.23 -11.44 -2.53
C ALA A 92 0.09 -10.92 -1.93
N MET A 93 0.86 -11.76 -1.26
CA MET A 93 2.13 -11.33 -0.65
C MET A 93 3.22 -11.00 -1.66
N GLU A 94 3.34 -11.74 -2.75
CA GLU A 94 4.31 -11.45 -3.83
C GLU A 94 4.03 -10.09 -4.48
N ASP A 95 2.76 -9.78 -4.74
CA ASP A 95 2.34 -8.47 -5.25
C ASP A 95 2.54 -7.34 -4.23
N CYS A 96 2.31 -7.62 -2.94
CA CYS A 96 2.60 -6.69 -1.84
C CYS A 96 4.10 -6.35 -1.79
N ILE A 97 4.96 -7.37 -1.75
CA ILE A 97 6.42 -7.22 -1.71
C ILE A 97 6.92 -6.44 -2.92
N THR A 98 6.43 -6.79 -4.11
CA THR A 98 6.82 -6.12 -5.36
C THR A 98 6.43 -4.64 -5.37
N SER A 99 5.22 -4.32 -4.91
CA SER A 99 4.73 -2.93 -4.86
C SER A 99 5.47 -2.10 -3.82
N LEU A 100 5.80 -2.73 -2.68
CA LEU A 100 6.53 -2.11 -1.58
C LEU A 100 7.99 -1.82 -1.97
N GLU A 101 8.66 -2.75 -2.63
CA GLU A 101 10.03 -2.56 -3.13
C GLU A 101 10.11 -1.41 -4.13
N LYS A 102 9.15 -1.34 -5.08
CA LYS A 102 9.05 -0.23 -6.05
C LYS A 102 8.90 1.13 -5.36
N ALA A 103 8.08 1.21 -4.31
CA ALA A 103 7.93 2.42 -3.52
C ALA A 103 9.25 2.81 -2.83
N ILE A 104 9.94 1.85 -2.20
CA ILE A 104 11.24 2.08 -1.54
C ILE A 104 12.30 2.54 -2.55
N ALA A 105 12.41 1.89 -3.71
CA ALA A 105 13.34 2.26 -4.77
C ALA A 105 13.09 3.69 -5.26
N CYS A 106 11.81 4.05 -5.43
CA CYS A 106 11.39 5.40 -5.79
C CYS A 106 11.75 6.44 -4.72
N ILE A 107 11.48 6.17 -3.45
CA ILE A 107 11.83 7.04 -2.33
C ILE A 107 13.34 7.26 -2.27
N ARG A 108 14.14 6.20 -2.40
CA ARG A 108 15.61 6.29 -2.45
C ARG A 108 16.09 7.18 -3.60
N ALA A 109 15.48 7.06 -4.78
CA ALA A 109 15.85 7.86 -5.94
C ALA A 109 15.53 9.35 -5.75
N LEU A 110 14.37 9.67 -5.18
CA LEU A 110 13.95 11.05 -4.91
C LEU A 110 14.75 11.68 -3.76
N SER A 111 15.01 10.93 -2.70
CA SER A 111 15.84 11.37 -1.57
C SER A 111 17.25 11.74 -2.03
N LYS A 112 17.88 10.90 -2.87
CA LYS A 112 19.21 11.19 -3.45
C LYS A 112 19.24 12.46 -4.30
N LYS A 113 18.11 12.86 -4.89
CA LYS A 113 17.97 14.08 -5.69
C LYS A 113 17.60 15.31 -4.83
N GLY A 114 17.39 15.14 -3.52
CA GLY A 114 16.91 16.21 -2.65
C GLY A 114 15.44 16.59 -2.88
N GLU A 115 14.67 15.75 -3.58
CA GLU A 115 13.29 16.05 -3.98
C GLU A 115 12.25 15.70 -2.91
N MET A 116 12.65 14.85 -1.94
CA MET A 116 11.84 14.52 -0.79
C MET A 116 12.70 14.26 0.45
N PRO A 117 12.26 14.67 1.65
CA PRO A 117 12.78 14.11 2.88
C PRO A 117 12.36 12.63 2.96
N SER A 118 13.26 11.75 3.38
CA SER A 118 12.98 10.31 3.52
C SER A 118 13.58 9.80 4.81
N ALA A 119 13.11 10.34 5.92
CA ALA A 119 13.69 10.04 7.22
C ALA A 119 13.24 8.66 7.72
N PHE A 120 11.99 8.29 7.47
CA PHE A 120 11.40 7.10 8.07
C PHE A 120 11.83 5.82 7.35
N VAL A 121 11.65 5.74 6.03
CA VAL A 121 12.01 4.54 5.26
C VAL A 121 13.51 4.30 5.26
N LEU A 122 14.31 5.36 5.16
CA LEU A 122 15.76 5.20 5.11
C LEU A 122 16.35 4.78 6.45
N ALA A 123 15.68 5.04 7.58
CA ALA A 123 16.12 4.54 8.89
C ALA A 123 15.95 3.02 9.07
N LEU A 124 15.13 2.37 8.24
CA LEU A 124 14.80 0.93 8.33
C LEU A 124 15.67 0.07 7.40
N ASP A 125 17.00 0.18 7.52
CA ASP A 125 17.94 -0.51 6.62
C ASP A 125 17.76 -2.04 6.62
N ASN A 126 17.59 -2.64 7.79
CA ASN A 126 17.48 -4.10 7.94
C ASN A 126 16.19 -4.63 7.31
N GLU A 127 15.06 -3.99 7.58
CA GLU A 127 13.76 -4.36 7.02
C GLU A 127 13.76 -4.18 5.51
N ARG A 128 14.34 -3.08 5.01
CA ARG A 128 14.51 -2.85 3.56
C ARG A 128 15.35 -3.93 2.90
N GLN A 129 16.47 -4.33 3.52
CA GLN A 129 17.33 -5.37 2.98
C GLN A 129 16.60 -6.72 2.95
N SER A 130 15.92 -7.09 4.05
CA SER A 130 15.12 -8.30 4.13
C SER A 130 14.06 -8.34 3.02
N LEU A 131 13.31 -7.25 2.83
CA LEU A 131 12.32 -7.16 1.75
C LEU A 131 12.96 -7.31 0.35
N ASN A 132 14.13 -6.70 0.13
CA ASN A 132 14.85 -6.81 -1.14
C ASN A 132 15.29 -8.25 -1.41
N ASP A 133 15.74 -8.97 -0.38
CA ASP A 133 16.12 -10.38 -0.50
C ASP A 133 14.91 -11.24 -0.88
N PHE A 134 13.75 -11.00 -0.27
CA PHE A 134 12.49 -11.65 -0.68
C PHE A 134 12.16 -11.38 -2.14
N ARG A 135 12.24 -10.12 -2.58
CA ARG A 135 11.96 -9.73 -3.95
C ARG A 135 12.91 -10.41 -4.94
N ARG A 136 14.21 -10.39 -4.68
CA ARG A 136 15.22 -11.05 -5.52
C ARG A 136 15.00 -12.56 -5.60
N GLN A 137 14.67 -13.17 -4.46
CA GLN A 137 14.38 -14.61 -4.42
C GLN A 137 13.17 -14.97 -5.28
N GLN A 138 12.12 -14.13 -5.31
CA GLN A 138 10.97 -14.31 -6.20
C GLN A 138 11.37 -14.17 -7.68
N GLU A 139 12.13 -13.13 -8.04
CA GLU A 139 12.54 -12.87 -9.43
C GLU A 139 13.36 -14.02 -10.03
N HIS A 140 14.27 -14.60 -9.24
CA HIS A 140 15.20 -15.62 -9.70
C HIS A 140 14.72 -17.06 -9.46
N MET A 141 13.53 -17.25 -8.87
CA MET A 141 13.03 -18.57 -8.50
C MET A 141 12.98 -19.53 -9.69
N HIS A 142 12.51 -19.06 -10.85
CA HIS A 142 12.39 -19.87 -12.06
C HIS A 142 13.74 -20.44 -12.53
N SER A 143 14.80 -19.61 -12.52
CA SER A 143 16.14 -20.03 -12.91
C SER A 143 16.73 -21.02 -11.89
N GLN A 144 16.49 -20.77 -10.58
CA GLN A 144 16.96 -21.67 -9.51
C GLN A 144 16.27 -23.03 -9.55
N ILE A 145 14.97 -23.08 -9.85
CA ILE A 145 14.23 -24.34 -10.05
C ILE A 145 14.82 -25.10 -11.24
N ALA A 146 15.00 -24.44 -12.38
CA ALA A 146 15.56 -25.07 -13.57
C ALA A 146 16.99 -25.60 -13.35
N ALA A 147 17.79 -24.91 -12.53
CA ALA A 147 19.15 -25.31 -12.19
C ALA A 147 19.24 -26.34 -11.04
N GLY A 148 18.10 -26.75 -10.44
CA GLY A 148 18.10 -27.61 -9.26
C GLY A 148 18.68 -26.96 -7.99
N GLN A 149 18.83 -25.63 -8.00
CA GLN A 149 19.40 -24.82 -6.93
C GLN A 149 18.32 -24.29 -5.99
N THR A 150 17.26 -25.06 -5.74
CA THR A 150 16.23 -24.63 -4.81
C THR A 150 16.83 -24.63 -3.41
N GLY A 151 17.29 -25.77 -2.87
CA GLY A 151 17.74 -25.92 -1.48
C GLY A 151 16.58 -26.17 -0.51
N ASP A 152 16.73 -25.88 0.78
CA ASP A 152 15.70 -26.16 1.81
C ASP A 152 14.67 -25.04 2.01
N GLY A 153 13.41 -25.40 2.29
CA GLY A 153 12.33 -24.46 2.58
C GLY A 153 11.32 -24.24 1.42
N PRO A 154 10.33 -23.37 1.63
CA PRO A 154 9.21 -23.19 0.70
C PRO A 154 9.64 -22.43 -0.57
N ILE A 155 9.17 -22.88 -1.74
CA ILE A 155 9.48 -22.25 -3.05
C ILE A 155 8.54 -21.09 -3.43
N LEU A 156 7.54 -20.85 -2.59
CA LEU A 156 6.55 -19.77 -2.70
C LEU A 156 6.38 -19.14 -1.32
N VAL A 157 5.91 -17.90 -1.27
CA VAL A 157 5.73 -17.20 0.01
C VAL A 157 4.66 -17.93 0.83
N THR A 158 5.01 -18.32 2.05
CA THR A 158 4.11 -19.02 2.98
C THR A 158 4.16 -18.40 4.36
N LEU A 159 3.18 -18.74 5.18
CA LEU A 159 3.22 -18.47 6.61
C LEU A 159 4.27 -19.35 7.29
N SER A 160 4.89 -18.77 8.33
CA SER A 160 5.55 -19.51 9.39
C SER A 160 4.56 -20.33 10.21
N ASP A 161 5.07 -21.34 10.92
CA ASP A 161 4.24 -22.22 11.73
C ASP A 161 3.57 -21.49 12.91
N ASP A 162 4.22 -20.42 13.38
CA ASP A 162 3.73 -19.51 14.39
C ASP A 162 2.99 -18.31 13.80
N GLY A 163 2.55 -18.33 12.53
CA GLY A 163 1.63 -17.33 11.96
C GLY A 163 2.06 -15.85 12.01
N ASP A 164 3.27 -15.54 12.46
CA ASP A 164 3.75 -14.18 12.79
C ASP A 164 4.74 -13.63 11.76
N SER A 165 5.18 -14.49 10.85
CA SER A 165 6.13 -14.15 9.79
C SER A 165 5.79 -14.82 8.47
N MET A 166 6.28 -14.23 7.39
CA MET A 166 6.32 -14.88 6.07
C MET A 166 7.68 -15.53 5.84
N LYS A 167 7.67 -16.63 5.08
CA LYS A 167 8.85 -17.42 4.73
C LYS A 167 8.93 -17.65 3.23
N LEU A 168 10.14 -17.59 2.71
CA LEU A 168 10.48 -17.96 1.34
C LEU A 168 11.90 -18.53 1.35
N ARG A 169 12.07 -19.81 1.04
CA ARG A 169 13.35 -20.51 1.17
C ARG A 169 13.89 -20.37 2.61
N SER A 170 15.13 -19.90 2.77
CA SER A 170 15.75 -19.57 4.07
C SER A 170 15.36 -18.17 4.59
N LEU A 171 14.66 -17.35 3.81
CA LEU A 171 14.27 -16.01 4.19
C LEU A 171 13.06 -16.04 5.12
N THR A 172 13.10 -15.20 6.14
CA THR A 172 11.99 -14.98 7.08
C THR A 172 11.87 -13.49 7.36
N MET A 173 10.65 -12.97 7.37
CA MET A 173 10.37 -11.58 7.71
C MET A 173 9.09 -11.53 8.54
N SER A 174 9.15 -10.89 9.71
CA SER A 174 7.97 -10.74 10.56
C SER A 174 6.95 -9.80 9.93
N PHE A 175 5.67 -10.04 10.17
CA PHE A 175 4.62 -9.16 9.69
C PHE A 175 4.64 -7.78 10.34
N VAL A 176 5.20 -7.68 11.54
CA VAL A 176 5.46 -6.41 12.23
C VAL A 176 6.54 -5.59 11.49
N ALA A 177 7.63 -6.22 11.06
CA ALA A 177 8.65 -5.54 10.26
C ALA A 177 8.08 -5.05 8.92
N LEU A 178 7.27 -5.88 8.27
CA LEU A 178 6.60 -5.51 7.02
C LEU A 178 5.63 -4.33 7.23
N PHE A 179 4.81 -4.38 8.28
CA PHE A 179 3.93 -3.28 8.67
C PHE A 179 4.72 -1.99 8.91
N THR A 180 5.85 -2.08 9.62
CA THR A 180 6.70 -0.93 9.95
C THR A 180 7.24 -0.25 8.69
N LEU A 181 7.61 -1.02 7.67
CA LEU A 181 7.97 -0.45 6.35
C LEU A 181 6.79 0.25 5.68
N ILE A 182 5.60 -0.34 5.71
CA ILE A 182 4.41 0.27 5.10
C ILE A 182 4.06 1.60 5.78
N ASP A 183 4.09 1.63 7.12
CA ASP A 183 3.87 2.86 7.90
C ASP A 183 4.93 3.92 7.60
N ALA A 184 6.20 3.54 7.53
CA ALA A 184 7.29 4.46 7.18
C ALA A 184 7.10 5.07 5.79
N ILE A 185 6.71 4.26 4.79
CA ILE A 185 6.41 4.76 3.44
C ILE A 185 5.20 5.68 3.48
N TYR A 186 4.13 5.31 4.18
CA TYR A 186 2.96 6.18 4.32
C TYR A 186 3.34 7.56 4.86
N ARG A 187 4.18 7.62 5.89
CA ARG A 187 4.68 8.89 6.46
C ARG A 187 5.53 9.70 5.49
N ASP A 188 6.51 9.05 4.84
CA ASP A 188 7.36 9.73 3.87
C ASP A 188 6.55 10.23 2.66
N VAL A 189 5.61 9.43 2.13
CA VAL A 189 4.74 9.84 1.02
C VAL A 189 3.78 10.95 1.44
N ALA A 190 3.17 10.87 2.63
CA ALA A 190 2.27 11.90 3.14
C ALA A 190 2.96 13.25 3.31
N SER A 191 4.27 13.29 3.60
CA SER A 191 5.05 14.54 3.66
C SER A 191 5.07 15.31 2.34
N LEU A 192 4.80 14.64 1.22
CA LEU A 192 4.66 15.29 -0.09
C LEU A 192 3.32 16.02 -0.25
N PHE A 193 2.37 15.82 0.67
CA PHE A 193 1.01 16.36 0.65
C PHE A 193 0.70 17.05 1.98
N PRO A 194 1.16 18.31 2.20
CA PRO A 194 1.07 18.98 3.50
C PRO A 194 -0.35 19.18 4.04
N ALA A 195 -1.36 19.18 3.17
CA ALA A 195 -2.76 19.33 3.53
C ALA A 195 -3.44 18.00 3.92
N HIS A 196 -2.74 16.87 3.82
CA HIS A 196 -3.23 15.57 4.30
C HIS A 196 -2.88 15.36 5.77
N ASP A 197 -3.90 15.17 6.61
CA ASP A 197 -3.69 14.82 8.02
C ASP A 197 -3.36 13.33 8.17
N ILE A 198 -2.11 13.03 8.56
CA ILE A 198 -1.65 11.66 8.77
C ILE A 198 -2.30 10.95 9.95
N GLN A 199 -2.86 11.70 10.92
CA GLN A 199 -3.55 11.17 12.10
C GLN A 199 -5.05 10.97 11.89
N SER A 200 -5.56 11.37 10.72
CA SER A 200 -6.98 11.17 10.40
C SER A 200 -7.35 9.69 10.40
N PRO A 201 -8.58 9.34 10.83
CA PRO A 201 -9.02 7.95 10.85
C PRO A 201 -9.03 7.36 9.43
N PRO A 202 -8.85 6.03 9.28
CA PRO A 202 -8.88 5.39 7.97
C PRO A 202 -10.21 5.64 7.26
N SER A 203 -10.14 6.24 6.07
CA SER A 203 -11.32 6.38 5.20
C SER A 203 -11.69 5.02 4.60
N PRO A 204 -12.99 4.72 4.42
CA PRO A 204 -13.41 3.51 3.74
C PRO A 204 -12.86 3.50 2.30
N GLY A 205 -12.28 2.37 1.88
CA GLY A 205 -11.82 2.20 0.51
C GLY A 205 -12.99 2.23 -0.49
N GLY A 206 -12.75 2.70 -1.71
CA GLY A 206 -13.81 2.80 -2.72
C GLY A 206 -13.51 3.79 -3.85
N VAL A 207 -14.50 4.16 -4.64
CA VAL A 207 -14.35 5.23 -5.64
C VAL A 207 -14.28 6.57 -4.91
N PRO A 208 -13.25 7.41 -5.15
CA PRO A 208 -13.21 8.75 -4.56
C PRO A 208 -14.48 9.52 -4.92
N GLN A 209 -15.21 10.01 -3.91
CA GLN A 209 -16.39 10.84 -4.13
C GLN A 209 -15.99 12.31 -4.05
N ILE A 210 -16.41 13.07 -5.06
CA ILE A 210 -16.26 14.52 -5.11
C ILE A 210 -17.64 15.12 -4.97
N SER A 211 -17.84 15.92 -3.92
CA SER A 211 -18.99 16.79 -3.81
C SER A 211 -18.52 18.23 -4.05
N MET A 212 -18.99 18.84 -5.15
CA MET A 212 -18.75 20.26 -5.42
C MET A 212 -20.00 21.04 -5.06
N SER A 213 -19.84 22.03 -4.19
CA SER A 213 -20.87 23.01 -3.87
C SER A 213 -20.46 24.33 -4.51
N MET A 214 -21.29 24.87 -5.40
CA MET A 214 -21.05 26.16 -6.03
C MET A 214 -21.93 27.21 -5.37
N THR A 215 -21.31 28.24 -4.79
CA THR A 215 -22.01 29.42 -4.28
C THR A 215 -21.84 30.53 -5.31
N ILE A 216 -22.95 31.00 -5.91
CA ILE A 216 -22.96 32.15 -6.81
C ILE A 216 -23.46 33.35 -6.00
N GLU A 217 -22.58 34.31 -5.73
CA GLU A 217 -22.99 35.62 -5.25
C GLU A 217 -23.31 36.52 -6.46
N VAL A 218 -24.60 36.82 -6.66
CA VAL A 218 -25.03 37.81 -7.65
C VAL A 218 -25.03 39.18 -6.97
N VAL A 219 -23.99 39.97 -7.25
CA VAL A 219 -24.00 41.39 -6.87
C VAL A 219 -24.81 42.14 -7.93
N GLN A 220 -25.99 42.60 -7.53
CA GLN A 220 -26.85 43.43 -8.38
C GLN A 220 -26.15 44.79 -8.57
N GLY A 221 -25.56 45.02 -9.74
CA GLY A 221 -24.97 46.32 -10.07
C GLY A 221 -26.08 47.38 -10.14
N GLU A 222 -25.95 48.46 -9.37
CA GLU A 222 -26.86 49.60 -9.45
C GLU A 222 -26.87 50.15 -10.89
N SER A 223 -28.03 50.09 -11.54
CA SER A 223 -28.23 50.72 -12.83
C SER A 223 -28.19 52.24 -12.64
N LYS A 224 -27.09 52.89 -13.03
CA LYS A 224 -27.12 54.34 -13.26
C LYS A 224 -28.09 54.62 -14.40
N LEU A 225 -29.18 55.32 -14.12
CA LEU A 225 -30.05 55.89 -15.14
C LEU A 225 -29.22 56.81 -16.05
N PRO A 226 -29.46 56.79 -17.38
CA PRO A 226 -28.75 57.68 -18.29
C PRO A 226 -29.17 59.13 -18.03
N ASP A 227 -28.17 60.01 -17.90
CA ASP A 227 -28.38 61.46 -17.85
C ASP A 227 -29.10 61.92 -19.13
N ILE A 228 -30.29 62.48 -18.97
CA ILE A 228 -31.02 63.14 -20.05
C ILE A 228 -30.41 64.55 -20.19
N PRO A 229 -29.84 64.92 -21.35
CA PRO A 229 -29.31 66.26 -21.54
C PRO A 229 -30.44 67.25 -21.80
N SER A 230 -30.50 68.26 -20.93
CA SER A 230 -31.14 69.59 -21.00
C SER A 230 -32.62 69.67 -21.41
#